data_AF-A0A7C0WCZ6-F1
#
_entry.id   AF-A0A7C0WCZ6-F1
#
_cell.length_a   1.000
_cell.length_b   1.000
_cell.length_c   1.000
_cell.angle_alpha   90.00
_cell.angle_beta   90.00
_cell.angle_gamma   90.00
#
_symmetry.space_group_name_H-M   'P 1'
#
loop_
_entity.id
_entity.type
_entity.pdbx_description
1 polymer ?
#
loop_
_entity_poly.entity_id
_entity_poly.type
_entity_poly.pdbx_seq_one_letter_code
_entity_poly.pdbx_strand_id
1 'polypeptide(L)'
;MAKKKSDLKKIKKQKRSWKDIGFKVQIQKSIIGLVILVLAAVVLAHFLIKQKQSVKPAPVKQKVLVKKHTACKIPAFEIYPREKSTPLIPVLPPKELLKKELPKVAIIIDDIGYDKAVAAKFLALDAVFTFSVLPCSPFQKFIAQKARSKGMDIMLHLPMEPIEYPMVNPGPGALFVSMSPDQLIDQLNKDLDAVPYIKGVNNHMGSRMTTISTKMYQIFSILKKRGLFFIDSRTTSESLCKPSARLLLIPFAQRDVFLDHIQNPEVIRRQIDRLIHIAQVQKKAVGIAHPHMVTYEVLREKLPYLKKKVRLVSASHIVRINGIDVKTAAALN
;
A
#
# COMPACT_ATOMS: atom_id res chain seq x y z
N MET A 1 75.39 27.52 -81.07
CA MET A 1 75.98 26.78 -79.93
C MET A 1 74.94 26.65 -78.82
N ALA A 2 74.21 25.54 -78.81
CA ALA A 2 73.23 25.17 -77.79
C ALA A 2 73.77 24.00 -76.95
N LYS A 3 73.22 23.79 -75.74
CA LYS A 3 73.56 22.78 -74.71
C LYS A 3 74.60 23.18 -73.65
N LYS A 4 74.19 23.98 -72.65
CA LYS A 4 74.72 23.83 -71.27
C LYS A 4 73.86 24.53 -70.19
N LYS A 5 72.52 24.39 -70.20
CA LYS A 5 71.67 24.94 -69.11
C LYS A 5 70.46 24.04 -68.73
N SER A 6 70.51 22.74 -68.99
CA SER A 6 69.41 21.80 -68.64
C SER A 6 69.61 21.00 -67.35
N ASP A 7 70.83 20.90 -66.80
CA ASP A 7 71.09 19.97 -65.68
C ASP A 7 70.99 20.57 -64.27
N LEU A 8 71.03 21.91 -64.12
CA LEU A 8 70.94 22.56 -62.80
C LEU A 8 69.50 22.76 -62.28
N LYS A 9 68.48 22.64 -63.15
CA LYS A 9 67.06 22.76 -62.74
C LYS A 9 66.43 21.42 -62.30
N LYS A 10 66.96 20.27 -62.72
CA LYS A 10 66.46 18.96 -62.25
C LYS A 10 66.92 18.63 -60.82
N ILE A 11 68.13 19.02 -60.43
CA ILE A 11 68.68 18.75 -59.09
C ILE A 11 67.96 19.54 -57.97
N LYS A 12 67.47 20.76 -58.26
CA LYS A 12 66.71 21.56 -57.28
C LYS A 12 65.26 21.11 -57.08
N LYS A 13 64.62 20.48 -58.07
CA LYS A 13 63.25 19.97 -57.96
C LYS A 13 63.20 18.61 -57.23
N GLN A 14 64.25 17.80 -57.38
CA GLN A 14 64.38 16.51 -56.69
C GLN A 14 64.70 16.67 -55.19
N LYS A 15 65.47 17.70 -54.79
CA LYS A 15 65.76 18.00 -53.37
C LYS A 15 64.58 18.54 -52.55
N ARG A 16 63.58 19.19 -53.17
CA ARG A 16 62.36 19.63 -52.46
C ARG A 16 61.41 18.47 -52.17
N SER A 17 61.27 17.54 -53.10
CA SER A 17 60.39 16.36 -52.94
C SER A 17 60.80 15.43 -51.80
N TRP A 18 62.10 15.32 -51.49
CA TRP A 18 62.58 14.42 -50.43
C TRP A 18 62.33 14.95 -49.01
N LYS A 19 62.26 16.28 -48.83
CA LYS A 19 61.98 16.89 -47.52
C LYS A 19 60.50 16.77 -47.13
N ASP A 20 59.58 16.91 -48.09
CA ASP A 20 58.14 16.78 -47.83
C ASP A 20 57.70 15.32 -47.59
N ILE A 21 58.42 14.34 -48.18
CA ILE A 21 58.21 12.92 -47.90
C ILE A 21 58.67 12.57 -46.48
N GLY A 22 59.85 13.05 -46.06
CA GLY A 22 60.36 12.84 -44.70
C GLY A 22 59.44 13.41 -43.62
N PHE A 23 58.88 14.60 -43.85
CA PHE A 23 57.96 15.24 -42.91
C PHE A 23 56.60 14.52 -42.82
N LYS A 24 56.02 14.08 -43.94
CA LYS A 24 54.77 13.29 -43.94
C LYS A 24 54.94 11.93 -43.27
N VAL A 25 56.07 11.25 -43.50
CA VAL A 25 56.38 9.97 -42.82
C VAL A 25 56.56 10.17 -41.32
N GLN A 26 57.13 11.29 -40.89
CA GLN A 26 57.31 11.60 -39.47
C GLN A 26 55.96 11.90 -38.77
N ILE A 27 55.06 12.63 -39.43
CA ILE A 27 53.70 12.86 -38.92
C ILE A 27 52.90 11.55 -38.87
N GLN A 28 52.97 10.70 -39.90
CA GLN A 28 52.30 9.40 -39.88
C GLN A 28 52.83 8.51 -38.75
N LYS A 29 54.14 8.50 -38.49
CA LYS A 29 54.72 7.76 -37.35
C LYS A 29 54.23 8.28 -36.00
N SER A 30 54.10 9.58 -35.84
CA SER A 30 53.54 10.18 -34.61
C SER A 30 52.06 9.84 -34.40
N ILE A 31 51.25 9.85 -35.46
CA ILE A 31 49.84 9.47 -35.39
C ILE A 31 49.68 7.98 -35.05
N ILE A 32 50.47 7.11 -35.70
CA ILE A 32 50.47 5.67 -35.41
C ILE A 32 50.90 5.43 -33.95
N GLY A 33 51.93 6.14 -33.47
CA GLY A 33 52.36 6.06 -32.06
C GLY A 33 51.27 6.46 -31.07
N LEU A 34 50.52 7.54 -31.37
CA LEU A 34 49.40 7.99 -30.53
C LEU A 34 48.26 6.96 -30.50
N VAL A 35 47.91 6.37 -31.65
CA VAL A 35 46.87 5.33 -31.74
C VAL A 35 47.26 4.08 -30.96
N ILE A 36 48.53 3.65 -31.05
CA ILE A 36 49.04 2.51 -30.27
C ILE A 36 48.99 2.82 -28.77
N LEU A 37 49.33 4.04 -28.36
CA LEU A 37 49.31 4.44 -26.95
C LEU A 37 47.89 4.48 -26.37
N VAL A 38 46.91 4.95 -27.14
CA VAL A 38 45.49 4.94 -26.74
C VAL A 38 44.97 3.49 -26.67
N LEU A 39 45.30 2.64 -27.64
CA LEU A 39 44.92 1.22 -27.59
C LEU A 39 45.55 0.49 -26.40
N ALA A 40 46.81 0.77 -26.08
CA ALA A 40 47.49 0.22 -24.91
C ALA A 40 46.83 0.70 -23.60
N ALA A 41 46.43 1.98 -23.52
CA ALA A 41 45.71 2.51 -22.37
C ALA A 41 44.32 1.88 -22.19
N VAL A 42 43.59 1.64 -23.30
CA VAL A 42 42.30 0.94 -23.28
C VAL A 42 42.46 -0.51 -22.84
N VAL A 43 43.47 -1.22 -23.34
CA VAL A 43 43.77 -2.60 -22.93
C VAL A 43 44.18 -2.66 -21.45
N LEU A 44 45.00 -1.72 -20.98
CA LEU A 44 45.40 -1.61 -19.58
C LEU A 44 44.18 -1.32 -18.67
N ALA A 45 43.31 -0.39 -19.06
CA ALA A 45 42.07 -0.10 -18.34
C ALA A 45 41.16 -1.34 -18.30
N HIS A 46 41.03 -2.07 -19.41
CA HIS A 46 40.23 -3.28 -19.48
C HIS A 46 40.84 -4.42 -18.62
N PHE A 47 42.16 -4.49 -18.51
CA PHE A 47 42.87 -5.45 -17.64
C PHE A 47 42.67 -5.13 -16.15
N LEU A 48 42.75 -3.84 -15.77
CA LEU A 48 42.50 -3.38 -14.41
C LEU A 48 41.03 -3.59 -13.98
N ILE A 49 40.08 -3.39 -14.89
CA ILE A 49 38.65 -3.68 -14.63
C ILE A 49 38.42 -5.19 -14.44
N LYS A 50 39.11 -6.03 -15.22
CA LYS A 50 39.00 -7.50 -15.12
C LYS A 50 39.60 -8.05 -13.81
N GLN A 51 40.65 -7.43 -13.28
CA GLN A 51 41.22 -7.78 -11.96
C GLN A 51 40.26 -7.49 -10.78
N LYS A 52 39.37 -6.50 -10.90
CA LYS A 52 38.42 -6.15 -9.84
C LYS A 52 37.26 -7.14 -9.67
N GLN A 53 37.11 -8.13 -10.55
CA GLN A 53 36.00 -9.09 -10.54
C GLN A 53 36.40 -10.55 -10.24
N SER A 54 37.64 -10.85 -9.86
CA SER A 54 38.04 -12.21 -9.48
C SER A 54 38.60 -12.29 -8.06
N VAL A 55 37.71 -12.16 -7.06
CA VAL A 55 37.94 -12.72 -5.73
C VAL A 55 36.78 -13.66 -5.41
N LYS A 56 36.98 -14.95 -5.64
CA LYS A 56 36.15 -16.02 -5.08
C LYS A 56 36.48 -16.15 -3.59
N PRO A 57 35.51 -16.17 -2.66
CA PRO A 57 35.81 -16.58 -1.29
C PRO A 57 35.92 -18.12 -1.21
N ALA A 58 37.00 -18.59 -0.57
CA ALA A 58 37.20 -19.98 -0.16
C ALA A 58 36.39 -20.28 1.13
N PRO A 59 36.10 -21.56 1.45
CA PRO A 59 35.20 -21.92 2.53
C PRO A 59 35.94 -21.90 3.87
N VAL A 60 35.36 -21.26 4.90
CA VAL A 60 35.87 -21.33 6.27
C VAL A 60 34.77 -21.78 7.23
N LYS A 61 35.17 -22.76 8.04
CA LYS A 61 34.44 -23.60 8.96
C LYS A 61 33.63 -22.84 10.01
N GLN A 62 32.48 -23.44 10.37
CA GLN A 62 31.63 -23.08 11.50
C GLN A 62 32.44 -22.87 12.79
N LYS A 63 32.25 -21.71 13.42
CA LYS A 63 32.28 -21.57 14.87
C LYS A 63 30.92 -21.06 15.30
N VAL A 64 30.21 -21.91 16.05
CA VAL A 64 28.99 -21.57 16.76
C VAL A 64 29.35 -20.50 17.80
N LEU A 65 28.82 -19.29 17.62
CA LEU A 65 28.81 -18.26 18.66
C LEU A 65 27.41 -17.64 18.70
N VAL A 66 26.66 -18.00 19.72
CA VAL A 66 25.36 -17.43 20.06
C VAL A 66 25.54 -15.94 20.39
N LYS A 67 24.91 -15.03 19.63
CA LYS A 67 24.54 -13.69 20.12
C LYS A 67 23.52 -12.93 19.25
N LYS A 68 22.46 -12.50 19.96
CA LYS A 68 21.56 -11.35 19.80
C LYS A 68 20.76 -11.21 18.50
N HIS A 69 19.45 -11.42 18.65
CA HIS A 69 18.37 -11.00 17.76
C HIS A 69 18.61 -9.60 17.19
N THR A 70 19.00 -9.54 15.92
CA THR A 70 18.95 -8.33 15.12
C THR A 70 17.51 -8.06 14.70
N ALA A 71 17.11 -6.81 14.86
CA ALA A 71 15.76 -6.30 14.75
C ALA A 71 15.03 -6.74 13.48
N CYS A 72 13.79 -7.20 13.66
CA CYS A 72 12.81 -7.38 12.62
C CYS A 72 12.67 -6.08 11.82
N LYS A 73 12.91 -6.12 10.50
CA LYS A 73 12.60 -5.00 9.62
C LYS A 73 11.09 -4.83 9.62
N ILE A 74 10.64 -3.78 10.30
CA ILE A 74 9.26 -3.33 10.33
C ILE A 74 8.79 -3.14 8.87
N PRO A 75 7.66 -3.75 8.43
CA PRO A 75 7.10 -3.46 7.11
C PRO A 75 6.71 -1.98 7.02
N ALA A 76 6.91 -1.35 5.86
CA ALA A 76 6.59 0.06 5.65
C ALA A 76 5.07 0.29 5.71
N PHE A 77 4.57 0.64 6.90
CA PHE A 77 3.19 1.08 7.11
C PHE A 77 3.08 2.59 6.82
N GLU A 78 1.90 3.03 6.37
CA GLU A 78 1.54 4.45 6.25
C GLU A 78 1.63 5.13 7.62
N ILE A 79 2.29 6.30 7.69
CA ILE A 79 2.49 7.00 8.95
C ILE A 79 1.22 7.80 9.24
N TYR A 80 0.36 7.21 10.07
CA TYR A 80 -0.84 7.89 10.54
C TYR A 80 -0.47 9.17 11.31
N PRO A 81 -1.08 10.32 11.00
CA PRO A 81 -0.97 11.49 11.86
C PRO A 81 -1.42 11.12 13.28
N ARG A 82 -0.69 11.57 14.30
CA ARG A 82 -1.16 11.43 15.70
C ARG A 82 -2.51 12.14 15.80
N GLU A 83 -3.59 11.38 16.01
CA GLU A 83 -4.93 11.95 16.24
C GLU A 83 -4.82 12.97 17.39
N LYS A 84 -5.07 14.25 17.11
CA LYS A 84 -5.36 15.21 18.18
C LYS A 84 -6.63 14.74 18.87
N SER A 85 -6.55 14.50 20.18
CA SER A 85 -7.70 14.10 20.99
C SER A 85 -8.90 15.00 20.68
N THR A 86 -9.95 14.44 20.11
CA THR A 86 -11.24 15.12 20.01
C THR A 86 -11.67 15.59 21.40
N PRO A 87 -12.21 16.81 21.55
CA PRO A 87 -12.72 17.29 22.83
C PRO A 87 -13.74 16.30 23.39
N LEU A 88 -13.65 16.03 24.70
CA LEU A 88 -14.65 15.25 25.43
C LEU A 88 -16.01 15.93 25.27
N ILE A 89 -16.93 15.29 24.56
CA ILE A 89 -18.32 15.74 24.49
C ILE A 89 -18.90 15.67 25.93
N PRO A 90 -19.60 16.71 26.42
CA PRO A 90 -20.24 16.68 27.73
C PRO A 90 -21.18 15.48 27.88
N VAL A 91 -21.03 14.75 28.98
CA VAL A 91 -21.89 13.61 29.32
C VAL A 91 -23.27 14.14 29.68
N LEU A 92 -24.27 13.92 28.82
CA LEU A 92 -25.67 14.12 29.18
C LEU A 92 -26.12 13.04 30.18
N PRO A 93 -26.99 13.38 31.14
CA PRO A 93 -27.45 12.42 32.15
C PRO A 93 -28.25 11.26 31.51
N PRO A 94 -28.21 10.05 32.10
CA PRO A 94 -28.82 8.86 31.50
C PRO A 94 -30.34 8.96 31.41
N LYS A 95 -30.89 8.84 30.20
CA LYS A 95 -32.31 8.56 29.98
C LYS A 95 -32.61 7.07 30.29
N GLU A 96 -33.77 6.87 30.89
CA GLU A 96 -34.27 5.71 31.64
C GLU A 96 -34.23 4.32 30.95
N LEU A 97 -34.24 3.26 31.78
CA LEU A 97 -34.06 1.85 31.44
C LEU A 97 -35.14 1.29 30.50
N LEU A 98 -34.90 1.38 29.20
CA LEU A 98 -35.40 0.39 28.25
C LEU A 98 -34.51 -0.86 28.35
N LYS A 99 -35.08 -2.08 28.26
CA LYS A 99 -34.34 -3.37 28.22
C LYS A 99 -33.06 -3.17 27.42
N LYS A 100 -31.91 -3.15 28.12
CA LYS A 100 -30.69 -2.53 27.60
C LYS A 100 -30.07 -3.45 26.56
N GLU A 101 -30.52 -3.33 25.31
CA GLU A 101 -29.88 -4.01 24.19
C GLU A 101 -28.39 -3.67 24.21
N LEU A 102 -27.55 -4.71 24.11
CA LEU A 102 -26.11 -4.50 24.04
C LEU A 102 -25.78 -3.63 22.81
N PRO A 103 -24.90 -2.63 22.95
CA PRO A 103 -24.50 -1.78 21.83
C PRO A 103 -23.82 -2.62 20.75
N LYS A 104 -23.93 -2.20 19.49
CA LYS A 104 -23.43 -2.95 18.34
C LYS A 104 -21.95 -2.64 18.10
N VAL A 105 -21.14 -3.65 17.85
CA VAL A 105 -19.75 -3.43 17.44
C VAL A 105 -19.46 -4.24 16.18
N ALA A 106 -18.93 -3.57 15.15
CA ALA A 106 -18.35 -4.25 14.00
C ALA A 106 -16.83 -4.23 14.15
N ILE A 107 -16.22 -5.39 14.00
CA ILE A 107 -14.77 -5.52 13.90
C ILE A 107 -14.45 -5.97 12.48
N ILE A 108 -13.65 -5.17 11.79
CA ILE A 108 -13.17 -5.42 10.43
C ILE A 108 -11.72 -5.90 10.52
N ILE A 109 -11.41 -6.99 9.83
CA ILE A 109 -10.05 -7.49 9.67
C ILE A 109 -9.60 -7.12 8.25
N ASP A 110 -8.78 -6.07 8.16
CA ASP A 110 -8.19 -5.51 6.94
C ASP A 110 -6.98 -6.32 6.46
N ASP A 111 -6.41 -5.99 5.31
CA ASP A 111 -5.21 -6.64 4.74
C ASP A 111 -5.28 -8.17 4.57
N ILE A 112 -6.49 -8.72 4.50
CA ILE A 112 -6.67 -10.14 4.24
C ILE A 112 -6.42 -10.43 2.76
N GLY A 113 -5.76 -11.55 2.46
CA GLY A 113 -5.56 -11.97 1.07
C GLY A 113 -4.28 -12.74 0.79
N TYR A 114 -3.23 -12.49 1.58
CA TYR A 114 -1.89 -13.04 1.35
C TYR A 114 -1.56 -14.28 2.19
N ASP A 115 -2.28 -14.53 3.29
CA ASP A 115 -2.02 -15.67 4.17
C ASP A 115 -3.32 -16.42 4.50
N LYS A 116 -3.48 -17.63 3.93
CA LYS A 116 -4.64 -18.49 4.21
C LYS A 116 -4.65 -19.02 5.64
N ALA A 117 -3.49 -19.31 6.22
CA ALA A 117 -3.39 -19.91 7.54
C ALA A 117 -3.81 -18.91 8.62
N VAL A 118 -3.37 -17.65 8.51
CA VAL A 118 -3.82 -16.59 9.41
C VAL A 118 -5.30 -16.28 9.19
N ALA A 119 -5.75 -16.13 7.94
CA ALA A 119 -7.18 -15.93 7.67
C ALA A 119 -8.06 -17.05 8.26
N ALA A 120 -7.62 -18.31 8.17
CA ALA A 120 -8.31 -19.45 8.76
C ALA A 120 -8.42 -19.36 10.29
N LYS A 121 -7.39 -18.83 10.98
CA LYS A 121 -7.44 -18.61 12.44
C LYS A 121 -8.53 -17.61 12.82
N PHE A 122 -8.60 -16.46 12.14
CA PHE A 122 -9.66 -15.47 12.38
C PHE A 122 -11.05 -16.03 12.02
N LEU A 123 -11.17 -16.74 10.91
CA LEU A 123 -12.42 -17.39 10.51
C LEU A 123 -12.89 -18.44 11.54
N ALA A 124 -11.98 -19.06 12.29
CA ALA A 124 -12.28 -20.09 13.28
C ALA A 124 -12.72 -19.52 14.64
N LEU A 125 -12.51 -18.23 14.89
CA LEU A 125 -13.02 -17.60 16.10
C LEU A 125 -14.55 -17.59 16.08
N ASP A 126 -15.15 -17.92 17.22
CA ASP A 126 -16.59 -17.82 17.44
C ASP A 126 -16.96 -16.33 17.59
N ALA A 127 -16.94 -15.57 16.50
CA ALA A 127 -17.38 -14.18 16.45
C ALA A 127 -17.77 -13.74 15.03
N VAL A 128 -18.61 -12.71 14.99
CA VAL A 128 -19.02 -12.08 13.73
C VAL A 128 -18.01 -10.99 13.38
N PHE A 129 -17.09 -11.32 12.48
CA PHE A 129 -16.18 -10.36 11.87
C PHE A 129 -16.64 -9.96 10.47
N THR A 130 -16.07 -8.87 9.97
CA THR A 130 -16.09 -8.52 8.54
C THR A 130 -14.67 -8.65 8.00
N PHE A 131 -14.49 -9.33 6.88
CA PHE A 131 -13.17 -9.47 6.25
C PHE A 131 -13.04 -8.47 5.12
N SER A 132 -12.04 -7.60 5.19
CA SER A 132 -11.71 -6.71 4.08
C SER A 132 -10.51 -7.26 3.31
N VAL A 133 -10.75 -7.61 2.05
CA VAL A 133 -9.82 -8.41 1.24
C VAL A 133 -9.14 -7.51 0.21
N LEU A 134 -7.82 -7.53 0.18
CA LEU A 134 -7.03 -6.81 -0.83
C LEU A 134 -7.29 -7.40 -2.23
N PRO A 135 -7.52 -6.57 -3.25
CA PRO A 135 -7.58 -7.03 -4.62
C PRO A 135 -6.21 -7.54 -5.07
N CYS A 136 -6.23 -8.37 -6.11
CA CYS A 136 -5.05 -9.03 -6.68
C CYS A 136 -4.22 -9.89 -5.70
N SER A 137 -4.71 -10.14 -4.48
CA SER A 137 -4.03 -10.99 -3.52
C SER A 137 -4.23 -12.48 -3.89
N PRO A 138 -3.22 -13.33 -3.68
CA PRO A 138 -3.19 -14.70 -4.24
C PRO A 138 -4.34 -15.58 -3.73
N PHE A 139 -4.91 -15.25 -2.56
CA PHE A 139 -5.92 -16.07 -1.91
C PHE A 139 -7.27 -15.37 -1.75
N GLN A 140 -7.48 -14.21 -2.41
CA GLN A 140 -8.72 -13.42 -2.30
C GLN A 140 -9.99 -14.24 -2.49
N LYS A 141 -10.07 -15.06 -3.55
CA LYS A 141 -11.26 -15.85 -3.89
C LYS A 141 -11.53 -16.93 -2.85
N PHE A 142 -10.47 -17.64 -2.43
CA PHE A 142 -10.57 -18.69 -1.42
C PHE A 142 -11.07 -18.13 -0.09
N ILE A 143 -10.50 -17.02 0.37
CA ILE A 143 -10.87 -16.43 1.66
C ILE A 143 -12.28 -15.86 1.61
N ALA A 144 -12.65 -15.16 0.52
CA ALA A 144 -14.01 -14.65 0.33
C ALA A 144 -15.06 -15.80 0.34
N GLN A 145 -14.78 -16.91 -0.34
CA GLN A 145 -15.68 -18.09 -0.32
C GLN A 145 -15.83 -18.69 1.08
N LYS A 146 -14.73 -18.83 1.83
CA LYS A 146 -14.77 -19.36 3.20
C LYS A 146 -15.51 -18.42 4.16
N ALA A 147 -15.25 -17.12 4.10
CA ALA A 147 -15.99 -16.12 4.88
C ALA A 147 -17.49 -16.16 4.55
N ARG A 148 -17.85 -16.23 3.26
CA ARG A 148 -19.23 -16.32 2.80
C ARG A 148 -19.93 -17.56 3.36
N SER A 149 -19.28 -18.72 3.34
CA SER A 149 -19.85 -19.97 3.89
C SER A 149 -20.13 -19.92 5.40
N LYS A 150 -19.48 -19.00 6.12
CA LYS A 150 -19.72 -18.75 7.55
C LYS A 150 -20.71 -17.60 7.80
N GLY A 151 -21.34 -17.07 6.75
CA GLY A 151 -22.27 -15.96 6.86
C GLY A 151 -21.62 -14.62 7.20
N MET A 152 -20.30 -14.49 7.09
CA MET A 152 -19.58 -13.25 7.37
C MET A 152 -19.67 -12.28 6.20
N ASP A 153 -19.63 -10.98 6.49
CA ASP A 153 -19.53 -9.96 5.46
C ASP A 153 -18.12 -9.94 4.88
N ILE A 154 -18.05 -9.67 3.58
CA ILE A 154 -16.82 -9.48 2.83
C ILE A 154 -16.84 -8.06 2.27
N MET A 155 -15.71 -7.38 2.36
CA MET A 155 -15.49 -6.07 1.78
C MET A 155 -14.26 -6.11 0.88
N LEU A 156 -14.23 -5.21 -0.10
CA LEU A 156 -13.00 -4.90 -0.82
C LEU A 156 -12.15 -3.95 0.05
N HIS A 157 -10.91 -4.31 0.28
CA HIS A 157 -9.91 -3.41 0.86
C HIS A 157 -9.19 -2.69 -0.28
N LEU A 158 -9.74 -1.56 -0.70
CA LEU A 158 -9.38 -0.87 -1.94
C LEU A 158 -8.06 -0.09 -1.78
N PRO A 159 -6.97 -0.45 -2.47
CA PRO A 159 -5.71 0.26 -2.38
C PRO A 159 -5.83 1.65 -3.01
N MET A 160 -5.37 2.66 -2.27
CA MET A 160 -5.47 4.06 -2.67
C MET A 160 -4.19 4.81 -2.34
N GLU A 161 -3.86 5.81 -3.18
CA GLU A 161 -2.66 6.62 -3.04
C GLU A 161 -2.53 7.27 -1.64
N PRO A 162 -1.46 6.98 -0.88
CA PRO A 162 -1.10 7.72 0.33
C PRO A 162 -0.36 9.02 -0.01
N ILE A 163 -0.22 9.93 0.96
CA ILE A 163 0.56 11.17 0.83
C ILE A 163 2.04 10.88 0.53
N GLU A 164 2.55 9.77 1.05
CA GLU A 164 3.93 9.33 0.93
C GLU A 164 4.26 8.65 -0.41
N TYR A 165 3.31 8.51 -1.32
CA TYR A 165 3.58 7.95 -2.65
C TYR A 165 4.58 8.85 -3.43
N PRO A 166 5.61 8.29 -4.10
CA PRO A 166 5.84 6.86 -4.39
C PRO A 166 6.70 6.10 -3.37
N MET A 167 7.12 6.71 -2.27
CA MET A 167 7.97 6.05 -1.26
C MET A 167 7.24 4.91 -0.54
N VAL A 168 5.95 5.09 -0.27
CA VAL A 168 5.05 4.04 0.22
C VAL A 168 4.13 3.63 -0.92
N ASN A 169 4.24 2.37 -1.33
CA ASN A 169 3.43 1.83 -2.42
C ASN A 169 2.20 1.08 -1.85
N PRO A 170 0.97 1.51 -2.16
CA PRO A 170 -0.26 0.82 -1.72
C PRO A 170 -0.47 -0.57 -2.36
N GLY A 171 0.35 -0.94 -3.34
CA GLY A 171 0.34 -2.27 -3.95
C GLY A 171 -0.51 -2.37 -5.22
N PRO A 172 -0.69 -3.59 -5.74
CA PRO A 172 -1.46 -3.83 -6.96
C PRO A 172 -2.91 -3.38 -6.83
N GLY A 173 -3.50 -2.87 -7.92
CA GLY A 173 -4.87 -2.36 -7.92
C GLY A 173 -5.04 -0.96 -7.33
N ALA A 174 -3.94 -0.29 -6.99
CA ALA A 174 -4.03 1.03 -6.40
C ALA A 174 -4.65 2.08 -7.33
N LEU A 175 -5.60 2.83 -6.77
CA LEU A 175 -6.14 4.03 -7.38
C LEU A 175 -5.22 5.20 -7.09
N PHE A 176 -4.81 5.92 -8.14
CA PHE A 176 -3.95 7.10 -8.06
C PHE A 176 -4.70 8.38 -8.44
N VAL A 177 -4.38 9.48 -7.77
CA VAL A 177 -4.95 10.80 -8.05
C VAL A 177 -4.60 11.26 -9.47
N SER A 178 -3.46 10.82 -10.00
CA SER A 178 -3.01 11.11 -11.38
C SER A 178 -3.79 10.37 -12.47
N MET A 179 -4.57 9.34 -12.14
CA MET A 179 -5.37 8.62 -13.14
C MET A 179 -6.42 9.55 -13.78
N SER A 180 -6.63 9.41 -15.08
CA SER A 180 -7.82 9.98 -15.72
C SER A 180 -9.11 9.34 -15.16
N PRO A 181 -10.29 9.97 -15.35
CA PRO A 181 -11.57 9.39 -14.91
C PRO A 181 -11.78 7.95 -15.40
N ASP A 182 -11.51 7.67 -16.67
CA ASP A 182 -11.72 6.35 -17.27
C ASP A 182 -10.76 5.31 -16.68
N GLN A 183 -9.47 5.66 -16.55
CA GLN A 183 -8.48 4.77 -15.92
C GLN A 183 -8.86 4.43 -14.47
N LEU A 184 -9.33 5.42 -13.70
CA LEU A 184 -9.76 5.22 -12.32
C LEU A 184 -10.98 4.30 -12.25
N ILE A 185 -11.99 4.53 -13.10
CA ILE A 185 -13.21 3.72 -13.15
C ILE A 185 -12.90 2.29 -13.60
N ASP A 186 -12.06 2.12 -14.63
CA ASP A 186 -11.65 0.81 -15.12
C ASP A 186 -10.89 0.02 -14.06
N GLN A 187 -9.94 0.65 -13.38
CA GLN A 187 -9.19 0.00 -12.31
C GLN A 187 -10.12 -0.35 -11.13
N LEU A 188 -10.97 0.57 -10.69
CA LEU A 188 -11.94 0.32 -9.63
C LEU A 188 -12.87 -0.85 -9.96
N ASN A 189 -13.38 -0.94 -11.20
CA ASN A 189 -14.21 -2.08 -11.60
C ASN A 189 -13.43 -3.40 -11.55
N LYS A 190 -12.17 -3.43 -12.02
CA LYS A 190 -11.31 -4.62 -11.91
C LYS A 190 -11.15 -5.06 -10.47
N ASP A 191 -10.91 -4.13 -9.54
CA ASP A 191 -10.71 -4.46 -8.12
C ASP A 191 -12.01 -4.94 -7.46
N LEU A 192 -13.15 -4.32 -7.80
CA LEU A 192 -14.47 -4.75 -7.33
C LEU A 192 -14.85 -6.14 -7.83
N ASP A 193 -14.49 -6.48 -9.07
CA ASP A 193 -14.78 -7.79 -9.68
C ASP A 193 -13.77 -8.87 -9.23
N ALA A 194 -12.59 -8.46 -8.74
CA ALA A 194 -11.55 -9.37 -8.26
C ALA A 194 -11.96 -10.13 -6.99
N VAL A 195 -12.73 -9.48 -6.09
CA VAL A 195 -13.16 -10.05 -4.81
C VAL A 195 -14.65 -10.41 -4.86
N PRO A 196 -15.03 -11.69 -4.88
CA PRO A 196 -16.43 -12.08 -4.99
C PRO A 196 -17.20 -11.82 -3.68
N TYR A 197 -18.52 -11.63 -3.80
CA TYR A 197 -19.48 -11.49 -2.69
C TYR A 197 -19.30 -10.26 -1.79
N ILE A 198 -18.55 -9.26 -2.24
CA ILE A 198 -18.40 -8.01 -1.50
C ILE A 198 -19.76 -7.34 -1.28
N LYS A 199 -19.97 -6.82 -0.07
CA LYS A 199 -21.13 -5.99 0.29
C LYS A 199 -20.77 -4.52 0.47
N GLY A 200 -19.48 -4.22 0.58
CA GLY A 200 -18.96 -2.87 0.77
C GLY A 200 -17.47 -2.78 0.51
N VAL A 201 -16.93 -1.59 0.73
CA VAL A 201 -15.53 -1.24 0.48
C VAL A 201 -15.00 -0.42 1.65
N ASN A 202 -13.74 -0.60 2.01
CA ASN A 202 -12.97 0.41 2.75
C ASN A 202 -11.66 0.70 2.04
N ASN A 203 -10.99 1.79 2.40
CA ASN A 203 -9.70 2.16 1.83
C ASN A 203 -8.55 1.44 2.56
N HIS A 204 -7.65 0.86 1.78
CA HIS A 204 -6.28 0.54 2.17
C HIS A 204 -5.41 1.76 1.87
N MET A 205 -4.75 2.30 2.88
CA MET A 205 -4.07 3.59 2.82
C MET A 205 -5.00 4.74 2.36
N GLY A 206 -4.61 5.52 1.35
CA GLY A 206 -5.48 6.53 0.76
C GLY A 206 -5.51 7.88 1.47
N SER A 207 -4.54 8.19 2.34
CA SER A 207 -4.47 9.52 2.99
C SER A 207 -4.45 10.69 2.01
N ARG A 208 -3.99 10.48 0.76
CA ARG A 208 -4.07 11.48 -0.31
C ARG A 208 -5.33 11.32 -1.15
N MET A 209 -5.68 10.11 -1.59
CA MET A 209 -6.88 9.89 -2.42
C MET A 209 -8.16 10.41 -1.74
N THR A 210 -8.31 10.15 -0.44
CA THR A 210 -9.53 10.49 0.32
C THR A 210 -9.72 11.99 0.54
N THR A 211 -8.72 12.83 0.29
CA THR A 211 -8.84 14.30 0.39
C THR A 211 -9.25 14.96 -0.92
N ILE A 212 -9.36 14.20 -2.03
CA ILE A 212 -9.73 14.72 -3.34
C ILE A 212 -11.20 14.42 -3.64
N SER A 213 -12.08 15.40 -3.42
CA SER A 213 -13.54 15.25 -3.56
C SER A 213 -13.97 14.72 -4.92
N THR A 214 -13.40 15.23 -6.01
CA THR A 214 -13.73 14.79 -7.37
C THR A 214 -13.44 13.31 -7.59
N LYS A 215 -12.35 12.79 -7.02
CA LYS A 215 -12.00 11.36 -7.06
C LYS A 215 -12.96 10.54 -6.21
N MET A 216 -13.26 11.00 -5.00
CA MET A 216 -14.22 10.33 -4.12
C MET A 216 -15.62 10.27 -4.74
N TYR A 217 -16.05 11.30 -5.47
CA TYR A 217 -17.33 11.28 -6.20
C TYR A 217 -17.35 10.24 -7.32
N GLN A 218 -16.25 10.09 -8.06
CA GLN A 218 -16.14 9.05 -9.09
C GLN A 218 -16.25 7.66 -8.46
N ILE A 219 -15.47 7.39 -7.41
CA ILE A 219 -15.49 6.11 -6.70
C ILE A 219 -16.89 5.82 -6.17
N PHE A 220 -17.48 6.75 -5.42
CA PHE A 220 -18.77 6.54 -4.76
C PHE A 220 -19.94 6.45 -5.75
N SER A 221 -19.84 7.08 -6.92
CA SER A 221 -20.84 6.90 -7.98
C SER A 221 -20.88 5.46 -8.47
N ILE A 222 -19.72 4.81 -8.62
CA ILE A 222 -19.64 3.39 -8.97
C ILE A 222 -20.13 2.50 -7.83
N LEU A 223 -19.73 2.79 -6.58
CA LEU A 223 -20.22 2.04 -5.41
C LEU A 223 -21.74 2.12 -5.28
N LYS A 224 -22.34 3.29 -5.55
CA LYS A 224 -23.80 3.49 -5.52
C LYS A 224 -24.49 2.59 -6.54
N LYS A 225 -24.01 2.62 -7.78
CA LYS A 225 -24.55 1.81 -8.89
C LYS A 225 -24.51 0.31 -8.57
N ARG A 226 -23.48 -0.13 -7.84
CA ARG A 226 -23.31 -1.53 -7.41
C ARG A 226 -23.98 -1.86 -6.07
N GLY A 227 -24.67 -0.90 -5.43
CA GLY A 227 -25.34 -1.12 -4.13
C GLY A 227 -24.39 -1.40 -2.97
N LEU A 228 -23.15 -0.90 -3.04
CA LEU A 228 -22.10 -1.15 -2.05
C LEU A 228 -22.05 -0.03 -1.00
N PHE A 229 -21.83 -0.42 0.26
CA PHE A 229 -21.54 0.54 1.33
C PHE A 229 -20.06 0.92 1.37
N PHE A 230 -19.72 2.02 2.04
CA PHE A 230 -18.33 2.41 2.27
C PHE A 230 -18.02 2.62 3.76
N ILE A 231 -16.88 2.12 4.22
CA ILE A 231 -16.34 2.44 5.54
C ILE A 231 -15.03 3.19 5.35
N ASP A 232 -14.98 4.41 5.86
CA ASP A 232 -13.74 5.18 5.87
C ASP A 232 -12.79 4.67 6.95
N SER A 233 -11.63 4.14 6.54
CA SER A 233 -10.58 3.69 7.45
C SER A 233 -9.91 4.86 8.19
N ARG A 234 -10.22 6.10 7.83
CA ARG A 234 -9.75 7.35 8.46
C ARG A 234 -8.22 7.38 8.58
N THR A 235 -7.55 7.16 7.45
CA THR A 235 -6.08 7.25 7.33
C THR A 235 -5.57 8.70 7.39
N THR A 236 -6.46 9.67 7.16
CA THR A 236 -6.21 11.11 7.37
C THR A 236 -7.37 11.80 8.09
N SER A 237 -7.08 12.84 8.87
CA SER A 237 -8.09 13.72 9.49
C SER A 237 -8.84 14.57 8.45
N GLU A 238 -8.28 14.74 7.26
CA GLU A 238 -8.83 15.57 6.18
C GLU A 238 -9.73 14.80 5.20
N SER A 239 -10.05 13.54 5.52
CA SER A 239 -10.85 12.67 4.64
C SER A 239 -12.20 13.29 4.29
N LEU A 240 -12.50 13.33 3.00
CA LEU A 240 -13.76 13.79 2.42
C LEU A 240 -14.73 12.62 2.14
N CYS A 241 -14.46 11.41 2.64
CA CYS A 241 -15.34 10.26 2.47
C CYS A 241 -16.74 10.52 3.06
N LYS A 242 -16.83 11.05 4.30
CA LYS A 242 -18.12 11.32 4.95
C LYS A 242 -19.01 12.32 4.18
N PRO A 243 -18.54 13.55 3.83
CA PRO A 243 -19.35 14.47 3.05
C PRO A 243 -19.69 13.92 1.65
N SER A 244 -18.78 13.20 1.01
CA SER A 244 -19.04 12.56 -0.30
C SER A 244 -20.12 11.48 -0.21
N ALA A 245 -20.10 10.64 0.84
CA ALA A 245 -21.10 9.61 1.04
C ALA A 245 -22.49 10.20 1.31
N ARG A 246 -22.54 11.30 2.07
CA ARG A 246 -23.78 12.05 2.32
C ARG A 246 -24.37 12.60 1.04
N LEU A 247 -23.55 13.24 0.20
CA LEU A 247 -23.98 13.81 -1.08
C LEU A 247 -24.54 12.74 -2.02
N LEU A 248 -23.87 11.59 -2.09
CA LEU A 248 -24.25 10.51 -3.01
C LEU A 248 -25.20 9.48 -2.40
N LEU A 249 -25.63 9.66 -1.14
CA LEU A 249 -26.53 8.76 -0.41
C LEU A 249 -26.00 7.31 -0.33
N ILE A 250 -24.69 7.16 -0.11
CA ILE A 250 -24.06 5.86 0.12
C ILE A 250 -24.23 5.47 1.59
N PRO A 251 -24.60 4.21 1.90
CA PRO A 251 -24.51 3.70 3.25
C PRO A 251 -23.07 3.80 3.76
N PHE A 252 -22.89 4.51 4.87
CA PHE A 252 -21.56 4.91 5.33
C PHE A 252 -21.35 4.67 6.82
N ALA A 253 -20.11 4.36 7.18
CA ALA A 253 -19.57 4.49 8.53
C ALA A 253 -18.09 4.89 8.44
N GLN A 254 -17.48 5.18 9.57
CA GLN A 254 -16.05 5.45 9.66
C GLN A 254 -15.48 4.64 10.82
N ARG A 255 -14.18 4.33 10.77
CA ARG A 255 -13.46 3.72 11.88
C ARG A 255 -13.56 4.62 13.12
N ASP A 256 -13.88 4.00 14.26
CA ASP A 256 -13.83 4.66 15.57
C ASP A 256 -12.52 4.33 16.31
N VAL A 257 -12.03 3.08 16.19
CA VAL A 257 -10.79 2.64 16.83
C VAL A 257 -9.94 1.82 15.87
N PHE A 258 -8.66 2.17 15.78
CA PHE A 258 -7.64 1.31 15.20
C PHE A 258 -7.07 0.39 16.27
N LEU A 259 -7.39 -0.90 16.22
CA LEU A 259 -7.12 -1.84 17.31
C LEU A 259 -5.64 -2.17 17.46
N ASP A 260 -4.91 -2.28 16.36
CA ASP A 260 -3.54 -2.82 16.34
C ASP A 260 -2.54 -1.98 15.56
N HIS A 261 -2.78 -0.66 15.47
CA HIS A 261 -1.81 0.29 14.91
C HIS A 261 -0.42 0.14 15.56
N ILE A 262 -0.40 -0.18 16.87
CA ILE A 262 0.79 -0.65 17.57
C ILE A 262 0.59 -2.13 17.88
N GLN A 263 1.43 -2.98 17.32
CA GLN A 263 1.41 -4.45 17.49
C GLN A 263 1.97 -4.88 18.86
N ASN A 264 1.43 -4.31 19.93
CA ASN A 264 1.74 -4.67 21.31
C ASN A 264 0.45 -5.17 21.99
N PRO A 265 0.49 -6.34 22.68
CA PRO A 265 -0.71 -6.93 23.26
C PRO A 265 -1.47 -6.00 24.22
N GLU A 266 -0.75 -5.27 25.08
CA GLU A 266 -1.33 -4.37 26.07
C GLU A 266 -2.01 -3.17 25.41
N VAL A 267 -1.42 -2.62 24.34
CA VAL A 267 -2.04 -1.57 23.54
C VAL A 267 -3.32 -2.08 22.88
N ILE A 268 -3.30 -3.26 22.26
CA ILE A 268 -4.48 -3.84 21.60
C ILE A 268 -5.60 -4.07 22.61
N ARG A 269 -5.29 -4.59 23.81
CA ARG A 269 -6.27 -4.76 24.90
C ARG A 269 -6.93 -3.42 25.27
N ARG A 270 -6.14 -2.36 25.43
CA ARG A 270 -6.67 -1.01 25.73
C ARG A 270 -7.55 -0.47 24.60
N GLN A 271 -7.17 -0.71 23.33
CA GLN A 271 -7.98 -0.28 22.19
C GLN A 271 -9.30 -1.05 22.10
N ILE A 272 -9.33 -2.34 22.45
CA ILE A 272 -10.58 -3.10 22.60
C ILE A 272 -11.46 -2.49 23.69
N ASP A 273 -10.89 -2.16 24.86
CA ASP A 273 -11.66 -1.54 25.95
C ASP A 273 -12.18 -0.15 25.55
N ARG A 274 -11.40 0.63 24.79
CA ARG A 274 -11.85 1.90 24.18
C ARG A 274 -12.99 1.70 23.19
N LEU A 275 -12.93 0.68 22.33
CA LEU A 275 -13.99 0.36 21.37
C LEU A 275 -15.31 0.04 22.09
N ILE A 276 -15.24 -0.74 23.17
CA ILE A 276 -16.41 -1.04 24.01
C ILE A 276 -16.98 0.25 24.62
N HIS A 277 -16.12 1.12 25.16
CA HIS A 277 -16.56 2.38 25.77
C HIS A 277 -17.28 3.28 24.75
N ILE A 278 -16.71 3.46 23.55
CA ILE A 278 -17.35 4.23 22.48
C ILE A 278 -18.72 3.62 22.13
N ALA A 279 -18.80 2.29 21.98
CA ALA A 279 -20.06 1.62 21.68
C ALA A 279 -21.13 1.83 22.77
N GLN A 280 -20.75 1.84 24.04
CA GLN A 280 -21.68 2.08 25.16
C GLN A 280 -22.30 3.48 25.12
N VAL A 281 -21.50 4.48 24.75
CA VAL A 281 -21.93 5.88 24.61
C VAL A 281 -22.76 6.07 23.34
N GLN A 282 -22.24 5.63 22.19
CA GLN A 282 -22.82 5.91 20.87
C GLN A 282 -23.81 4.84 20.38
N LYS A 283 -24.05 3.79 21.18
CA LYS A 283 -24.82 2.58 20.85
C LYS A 283 -24.25 1.72 19.72
N LYS A 284 -23.23 2.20 19.01
CA LYS A 284 -22.50 1.46 18.00
C LYS A 284 -21.04 1.91 17.91
N ALA A 285 -20.15 1.04 17.43
CA ALA A 285 -18.77 1.42 17.07
C ALA A 285 -18.16 0.49 16.01
N VAL A 286 -17.18 1.00 15.26
CA VAL A 286 -16.37 0.26 14.27
C VAL A 286 -14.92 0.18 14.74
N GLY A 287 -14.44 -1.04 14.96
CA GLY A 287 -13.02 -1.34 15.15
C GLY A 287 -12.42 -1.89 13.86
N ILE A 288 -11.21 -1.44 13.52
CA ILE A 288 -10.41 -2.01 12.43
C ILE A 288 -9.15 -2.64 13.03
N ALA A 289 -8.81 -3.84 12.57
CA ALA A 289 -7.58 -4.55 12.91
C ALA A 289 -7.02 -5.26 11.67
N HIS A 290 -5.85 -5.86 11.80
CA HIS A 290 -5.17 -6.60 10.73
C HIS A 290 -4.89 -8.05 11.16
N PRO A 291 -4.57 -8.94 10.20
CA PRO A 291 -4.26 -10.34 10.44
C PRO A 291 -2.86 -10.52 11.03
N HIS A 292 -2.55 -9.86 12.14
CA HIS A 292 -1.36 -10.13 12.92
C HIS A 292 -1.64 -11.23 13.94
N MET A 293 -0.63 -12.08 14.18
CA MET A 293 -0.76 -13.14 15.18
C MET A 293 -1.02 -12.59 16.59
N VAL A 294 -0.39 -11.47 16.96
CA VAL A 294 -0.63 -10.78 18.23
C VAL A 294 -2.08 -10.29 18.35
N THR A 295 -2.64 -9.75 17.27
CA THR A 295 -4.03 -9.30 17.21
C THR A 295 -4.99 -10.48 17.37
N TYR A 296 -4.72 -11.58 16.68
CA TYR A 296 -5.50 -12.82 16.82
C TYR A 296 -5.50 -13.33 18.26
N GLU A 297 -4.34 -13.40 18.91
CA GLU A 297 -4.21 -13.90 20.28
C GLU A 297 -5.00 -13.06 21.28
N VAL A 298 -4.87 -11.74 21.19
CA VAL A 298 -5.59 -10.80 22.07
C VAL A 298 -7.09 -10.83 21.80
N LEU A 299 -7.52 -10.88 20.54
CA LEU A 299 -8.95 -10.98 20.22
C LEU A 299 -9.53 -12.30 20.73
N ARG A 300 -8.84 -13.43 20.55
CA ARG A 300 -9.25 -14.74 21.08
C ARG A 300 -9.42 -14.69 22.59
N GLU A 301 -8.45 -14.10 23.30
CA GLU A 301 -8.47 -13.92 24.76
C GLU A 301 -9.65 -13.04 25.20
N LYS A 302 -9.84 -11.87 24.57
CA LYS A 302 -10.83 -10.87 24.99
C LYS A 302 -12.24 -11.15 24.45
N LEU A 303 -12.43 -12.12 23.55
CA LEU A 303 -13.72 -12.39 22.91
C LEU A 303 -14.87 -12.67 23.88
N PRO A 304 -14.70 -13.52 24.92
CA PRO A 304 -15.76 -13.77 25.90
C PRO A 304 -16.16 -12.49 26.65
N TYR A 305 -15.20 -11.61 26.94
CA TYR A 305 -15.45 -10.32 27.58
C TYR A 305 -16.19 -9.36 26.63
N LEU A 306 -15.75 -9.27 25.37
CA LEU A 306 -16.41 -8.49 24.32
C LEU A 306 -17.89 -8.88 24.20
N LYS A 307 -18.19 -10.17 24.04
CA LYS A 307 -19.57 -10.68 23.90
C LYS A 307 -20.49 -10.37 25.08
N LYS A 308 -19.95 -10.21 26.30
CA LYS A 308 -20.72 -9.81 27.48
C LYS A 308 -21.08 -8.32 27.48
N LYS A 309 -20.30 -7.48 26.78
CA LYS A 309 -20.42 -6.02 26.83
C LYS A 309 -21.09 -5.43 25.59
N VAL A 310 -20.95 -6.09 24.44
CA VAL A 310 -21.41 -5.62 23.14
C VAL A 310 -21.97 -6.77 22.32
N ARG A 311 -22.85 -6.44 21.37
CA ARG A 311 -23.28 -7.37 20.33
C ARG A 311 -22.40 -7.21 19.11
N LEU A 312 -21.57 -8.21 18.82
CA LEU A 312 -20.77 -8.24 17.61
C LEU A 312 -21.68 -8.42 16.39
N VAL A 313 -21.51 -7.56 15.38
CA VAL A 313 -22.29 -7.56 14.14
C VAL A 313 -21.38 -7.33 12.94
N SER A 314 -21.82 -7.74 11.75
CA SER A 314 -21.10 -7.44 10.52
C SER A 314 -21.21 -5.94 10.17
N ALA A 315 -20.26 -5.45 9.38
CA ALA A 315 -20.16 -4.05 8.96
C ALA A 315 -21.46 -3.51 8.31
N SER A 316 -22.15 -4.33 7.50
CA SER A 316 -23.43 -3.97 6.88
C SER A 316 -24.51 -3.55 7.87
N HIS A 317 -24.43 -3.99 9.13
CA HIS A 317 -25.41 -3.65 10.16
C HIS A 317 -25.13 -2.31 10.86
N ILE A 318 -23.95 -1.70 10.64
CA ILE A 318 -23.53 -0.43 11.27
C ILE A 318 -23.64 0.78 10.33
N VAL A 319 -23.48 0.57 9.02
CA VAL A 319 -23.53 1.63 8.00
C VAL A 319 -24.92 2.26 7.89
N ARG A 320 -24.99 3.56 7.57
CA ARG A 320 -26.22 4.35 7.54
C ARG A 320 -26.20 5.34 6.38
N ILE A 321 -27.36 5.67 5.80
CA ILE A 321 -27.52 6.73 4.80
C ILE A 321 -27.95 8.00 5.54
N ASN A 322 -27.17 9.07 5.49
CA ASN A 322 -27.46 10.32 6.21
C ASN A 322 -27.73 10.15 7.72
N GLY A 323 -27.15 9.11 8.34
CA GLY A 323 -27.42 8.75 9.75
C GLY A 323 -28.65 7.87 9.97
N ILE A 324 -29.45 7.60 8.94
CA ILE A 324 -30.66 6.78 8.96
C ILE A 324 -30.32 5.33 8.58
N ASP A 325 -31.03 4.35 9.16
CA ASP A 325 -30.87 2.92 8.85
C ASP A 325 -31.11 2.65 7.36
N VAL A 326 -30.28 1.80 6.74
CA VAL A 326 -30.37 1.48 5.31
C VAL A 326 -31.73 0.86 4.98
N LYS A 327 -32.25 0.02 5.89
CA LYS A 327 -33.59 -0.58 5.72
C LYS A 327 -34.69 0.48 5.75
N THR A 328 -34.54 1.49 6.60
CA THR A 328 -35.48 2.61 6.70
C THR A 328 -35.36 3.54 5.51
N ALA A 329 -34.15 3.83 5.05
CA ALA A 329 -33.90 4.67 3.88
C ALA A 329 -34.43 4.03 2.58
N ALA A 330 -34.36 2.69 2.45
CA ALA A 330 -34.93 1.97 1.32
C ALA A 330 -36.46 1.98 1.28
N ALA A 331 -37.13 2.24 2.41
CA ALA A 331 -38.59 2.36 2.48
C ALA A 331 -39.09 3.79 2.21
N LEU A 332 -38.18 4.77 2.07
CA LEU A 332 -38.49 6.19 1.83
C LEU A 332 -38.28 6.61 0.38
N ASN A 333 -37.79 5.72 -0.48
CA ASN A 333 -37.59 5.91 -1.92
C ASN A 333 -38.43 4.86 -2.68
#